data_AF-A0A9D8BGJ5-F1
#
_entry.id   AF-A0A9D8BGJ5-F1
#
_cell.length_a   1.000
_cell.length_b   1.000
_cell.length_c   1.000
_cell.angle_alpha   90.00
_cell.angle_beta   90.00
_cell.angle_gamma   90.00
#
_symmetry.space_group_name_H-M   'P 1'
#
loop_
_entity.id
_entity.type
_entity.pdbx_description
1 polymer ?
#
loop_
_entity_poly.entity_id
_entity_poly.type
_entity_poly.pdbx_seq_one_letter_code
_entity_poly.pdbx_strand_id
1 'polypeptide(L)'
;MKKLIYLCVMVAGASFAQKNSVNISTAEYDQLKKSGQLNAGTVYQFSDLVAPNTAKPNPSSQKNALCGCMLTLDNTYTLAMAPNDDGSSSYIQLPFSFDFFGTQYDSVIINNNGNISFLAPYFEFTANPFPDPSYNMIAPFWG
;
A
#
# COMPACT_ATOMS: atom_id res chain seq x y z
N MET A 1 -52.85 42.60 -1.22
CA MET A 1 -51.65 42.14 -0.49
C MET A 1 -51.01 41.01 -1.29
N LYS A 2 -49.97 41.29 -2.10
CA LYS A 2 -49.25 40.26 -2.86
C LYS A 2 -47.87 40.07 -2.22
N LYS A 3 -47.64 38.92 -1.59
CA LYS A 3 -46.37 38.56 -0.96
C LYS A 3 -45.47 37.92 -2.02
N LEU A 4 -44.33 38.54 -2.31
CA LEU A 4 -43.32 38.00 -3.20
C LEU A 4 -42.37 37.13 -2.37
N ILE A 5 -42.33 35.83 -2.66
CA ILE A 5 -41.40 34.88 -2.00
C ILE A 5 -40.22 34.69 -2.95
N TYR A 6 -39.03 35.10 -2.52
CA TYR A 6 -37.77 34.83 -3.22
C TYR A 6 -37.28 33.43 -2.85
N LEU A 7 -37.21 32.54 -3.83
CA LEU A 7 -36.60 31.22 -3.70
C LEU A 7 -35.10 31.34 -4.05
N CYS A 8 -34.24 31.26 -3.03
CA CYS A 8 -32.79 31.24 -3.21
C CYS A 8 -32.35 29.79 -3.45
N VAL A 9 -32.07 29.44 -4.72
CA VAL A 9 -31.55 28.11 -5.07
C VAL A 9 -30.05 28.08 -4.79
N MET A 10 -29.67 27.44 -3.68
CA MET A 10 -28.27 27.14 -3.37
C MET A 10 -27.83 25.94 -4.21
N VAL A 11 -27.10 26.20 -5.31
CA VAL A 11 -26.42 25.15 -6.05
C VAL A 11 -25.16 24.77 -5.27
N ALA A 12 -25.23 23.66 -4.54
CA ALA A 12 -24.04 23.03 -3.96
C ALA A 12 -23.24 22.38 -5.10
N GLY A 13 -22.19 23.06 -5.57
CA GLY A 13 -21.22 22.45 -6.47
C GLY A 13 -20.41 21.40 -5.71
N ALA A 14 -20.54 20.14 -6.09
CA ALA A 14 -19.63 19.09 -5.63
C ALA A 14 -18.27 19.30 -6.31
N SER A 15 -17.29 19.81 -5.56
CA SER A 15 -15.90 19.85 -6.01
C SER A 15 -15.34 18.43 -5.96
N PHE A 16 -15.31 17.73 -7.10
CA PHE A 16 -14.55 16.50 -7.20
C PHE A 16 -13.06 16.85 -7.12
N ALA A 17 -12.38 16.43 -6.05
CA ALA A 17 -10.93 16.54 -5.95
C ALA A 17 -10.30 15.65 -7.03
N GLN A 18 -9.79 16.27 -8.09
CA GLN A 18 -9.05 15.58 -9.13
C GLN A 18 -7.74 15.08 -8.51
N LYS A 19 -7.61 13.76 -8.28
CA LYS A 19 -6.38 13.14 -7.77
C LYS A 19 -5.27 13.41 -8.79
N ASN A 20 -4.31 14.27 -8.43
CA ASN A 20 -3.21 14.64 -9.32
C ASN A 20 -2.31 13.40 -9.52
N SER A 21 -2.05 13.02 -10.76
CA SER A 21 -1.21 11.85 -11.08
C SER A 21 0.04 12.29 -11.84
N VAL A 22 1.21 11.77 -11.46
CA VAL A 22 2.51 12.14 -12.03
C VAL A 22 3.22 10.88 -12.52
N ASN A 23 3.67 10.87 -13.78
CA ASN A 23 4.56 9.85 -14.30
C ASN A 23 6.01 10.19 -13.93
N ILE A 24 6.74 9.25 -13.33
CA ILE A 24 8.09 9.46 -12.79
C ILE A 24 8.90 8.15 -12.89
N SER A 25 10.23 8.21 -12.94
CA SER A 25 11.05 7.02 -12.76
C SER A 25 11.15 6.60 -11.29
N THR A 26 11.48 5.34 -11.03
CA THR A 26 11.78 4.85 -9.67
C THR A 26 12.91 5.64 -9.01
N ALA A 27 13.96 5.98 -9.77
CA ALA A 27 15.09 6.77 -9.29
C ALA A 27 14.69 8.19 -8.87
N GLU A 28 13.86 8.88 -9.64
CA GLU A 28 13.38 10.22 -9.31
C GLU A 28 12.44 10.20 -8.10
N TYR A 29 11.56 9.19 -8.00
CA TYR A 29 10.69 9.00 -6.83
C TYR A 29 11.53 8.83 -5.55
N ASP A 30 12.59 8.03 -5.60
CA ASP A 30 13.50 7.82 -4.47
C ASP A 30 14.21 9.11 -4.06
N GLN A 31 14.59 9.98 -5.01
CA GLN A 31 15.14 11.30 -4.68
C GLN A 31 14.11 12.18 -3.96
N LEU A 32 12.88 12.25 -4.48
CA LEU A 32 11.79 13.01 -3.83
C LEU A 32 11.48 12.48 -2.43
N LYS A 33 11.52 11.16 -2.25
CA LYS A 33 11.34 10.53 -0.94
C LYS A 33 12.46 10.94 0.02
N LYS A 34 13.72 10.83 -0.40
CA LYS A 34 14.90 11.19 0.41
C LYS A 34 14.94 12.67 0.78
N SER A 35 14.48 13.54 -0.11
CA SER A 35 14.41 14.99 0.14
C SER A 35 13.14 15.44 0.86
N GLY A 36 12.18 14.53 1.13
CA GLY A 36 10.90 14.87 1.74
C GLY A 36 9.99 15.72 0.86
N GLN A 37 10.15 15.66 -0.46
CA GLN A 37 9.41 16.45 -1.46
C GLN A 37 8.22 15.70 -2.09
N LEU A 38 7.83 14.56 -1.53
CA LEU A 38 6.62 13.86 -1.97
C LEU A 38 5.37 14.66 -1.60
N ASN A 39 4.51 14.90 -2.57
CA ASN A 39 3.26 15.61 -2.39
C ASN A 39 2.19 14.65 -1.89
N ALA A 40 1.68 14.91 -0.69
CA ALA A 40 0.54 14.17 -0.15
C ALA A 40 -0.66 14.25 -1.11
N GLY A 41 -1.32 13.11 -1.35
CA GLY A 41 -2.46 13.02 -2.25
C GLY A 41 -2.13 12.96 -3.75
N THR A 42 -0.84 12.97 -4.12
CA THR A 42 -0.41 12.73 -5.51
C THR A 42 -0.22 11.24 -5.77
N VAL A 43 -0.74 10.74 -6.89
CA VAL A 43 -0.49 9.37 -7.35
C VAL A 43 0.75 9.36 -8.24
N TYR A 44 1.79 8.64 -7.83
CA TYR A 44 3.01 8.48 -8.61
C TYR A 44 2.94 7.18 -9.44
N GLN A 45 3.03 7.32 -10.76
CA GLN A 45 3.01 6.22 -11.73
C GLN A 45 4.43 6.03 -12.27
N PHE A 46 4.96 4.81 -12.17
CA PHE A 46 6.36 4.55 -12.50
C PHE A 46 6.53 4.19 -13.98
N SER A 47 7.34 4.96 -14.71
CA SER A 47 7.57 4.75 -16.15
C SER A 47 8.53 3.62 -16.49
N ASP A 48 9.31 3.18 -15.52
CA ASP A 48 10.45 2.28 -15.65
C ASP A 48 10.28 0.95 -14.88
N LEU A 49 9.08 0.70 -14.33
CA LEU A 49 8.78 -0.62 -13.76
C LEU A 49 8.72 -1.66 -14.88
N VAL A 50 9.67 -2.57 -14.86
CA VAL A 50 9.66 -3.76 -15.71
C VAL A 50 8.78 -4.81 -15.03
N ALA A 51 7.82 -5.36 -15.78
CA ALA A 51 6.99 -6.45 -15.27
C ALA A 51 7.88 -7.61 -14.77
N PRO A 52 7.50 -8.31 -13.68
CA PRO A 52 8.23 -9.46 -13.19
C PRO A 52 8.41 -10.48 -14.32
N ASN A 53 9.64 -10.90 -14.57
CA ASN A 53 9.89 -11.98 -15.52
C ASN A 53 9.28 -13.27 -14.96
N THR A 54 8.40 -13.91 -15.72
CA THR A 54 7.77 -15.19 -15.35
C THR A 54 8.75 -16.36 -15.44
N ALA A 55 9.94 -16.16 -16.02
CA ALA A 55 10.99 -17.16 -16.01
C ALA A 55 11.55 -17.33 -14.60
N LYS A 56 11.50 -18.57 -14.09
CA LYS A 56 12.15 -18.96 -12.83
C LYS A 56 13.63 -18.54 -12.89
N PRO A 57 14.13 -17.75 -11.92
CA PRO A 57 15.55 -17.41 -11.88
C PRO A 57 16.40 -18.67 -11.87
N ASN A 58 17.41 -18.74 -12.74
CA ASN A 58 18.35 -19.84 -12.70
C ASN A 58 19.13 -19.73 -11.37
N PRO A 59 19.21 -20.80 -10.55
CA PRO A 59 19.92 -20.74 -9.26
C PRO A 59 21.42 -20.37 -9.38
N SER A 60 22.01 -20.47 -10.58
CA SER A 60 23.37 -20.01 -10.87
C SER A 60 23.47 -18.57 -11.37
N SER A 61 22.35 -17.91 -11.66
CA SER A 61 22.37 -16.48 -11.92
C SER A 61 22.77 -15.78 -10.64
N GLN A 62 23.83 -14.96 -10.70
CA GLN A 62 24.05 -13.96 -9.66
C GLN A 62 22.71 -13.29 -9.39
N LYS A 63 22.30 -13.22 -8.12
CA LYS A 63 21.12 -12.48 -7.71
C LYS A 63 21.27 -11.11 -8.35
N ASN A 64 20.54 -10.89 -9.44
CA ASN A 64 20.66 -9.67 -10.20
C ASN A 64 20.15 -8.58 -9.26
N ALA A 65 21.09 -7.87 -8.63
CA ALA A 65 20.82 -6.62 -7.93
C ALA A 65 20.25 -5.55 -8.90
N LEU A 66 20.19 -5.88 -10.21
CA LEU A 66 19.80 -5.05 -11.33
C LEU A 66 18.40 -4.46 -11.28
N CYS A 67 17.47 -4.94 -10.46
CA CYS A 67 16.15 -4.33 -10.47
C CYS A 67 15.96 -3.22 -9.42
N GLY A 68 16.89 -3.01 -8.48
CA GLY A 68 16.65 -2.06 -7.38
C GLY A 68 15.31 -2.30 -6.65
N CYS A 69 14.72 -3.50 -6.81
CA CYS A 69 13.33 -3.78 -6.42
C CYS A 69 13.13 -3.72 -4.91
N MET A 70 14.22 -3.91 -4.16
CA MET A 70 14.23 -3.61 -2.75
C MET A 70 14.55 -2.13 -2.60
N LEU A 71 13.56 -1.37 -2.15
CA LEU A 71 13.78 -0.01 -1.67
C LEU A 71 14.95 -0.04 -0.69
N THR A 72 15.97 0.80 -0.92
CA THR A 72 17.07 0.92 0.03
C THR A 72 16.50 1.37 1.36
N LEU A 73 16.80 0.64 2.43
CA LEU A 73 16.38 1.03 3.77
C LEU A 73 17.04 2.39 4.09
N ASP A 74 16.20 3.38 4.38
CA ASP A 74 16.63 4.71 4.81
C ASP A 74 16.45 4.84 6.33
N ASN A 75 16.80 6.00 6.90
CA ASN A 75 16.70 6.23 8.35
C ASN A 75 15.25 6.27 8.88
N THR A 76 14.24 6.24 8.01
CA THR A 76 12.82 6.12 8.39
C THR A 76 12.36 4.67 8.47
N TYR A 77 13.18 3.72 8.03
CA TYR A 77 12.87 2.30 8.14
C TYR A 77 12.71 1.89 9.59
N THR A 78 11.59 1.25 9.89
CA THR A 78 11.32 0.63 11.19
C THR A 78 11.12 -0.86 10.97
N LEU A 79 11.87 -1.68 11.71
CA LEU A 79 11.68 -3.13 11.70
C LEU A 79 10.35 -3.47 12.38
N ALA A 80 9.45 -4.15 11.66
CA ALA A 80 8.12 -4.49 12.16
C ALA A 80 8.15 -5.50 13.33
N MET A 81 9.03 -6.51 13.24
CA MET A 81 9.25 -7.50 14.29
C MET A 81 10.61 -8.18 14.12
N ALA A 82 11.12 -8.84 15.16
CA ALA A 82 12.29 -9.70 15.08
C ALA A 82 11.98 -10.97 14.25
N PRO A 83 12.99 -11.58 13.60
CA PRO A 83 12.82 -12.86 12.89
C PRO A 83 12.20 -13.94 13.78
N ASN A 84 11.23 -14.67 13.25
CA ASN A 84 10.52 -15.76 13.92
C ASN A 84 9.92 -16.72 12.87
N ASP A 85 9.14 -17.72 13.27
CA ASP A 85 8.54 -18.73 12.36
C ASP A 85 7.10 -18.36 11.96
N ASP A 86 6.21 -18.14 12.94
CA ASP A 86 4.76 -17.92 12.69
C ASP A 86 4.19 -16.71 13.44
N GLY A 87 5.07 -15.80 13.83
CA GLY A 87 4.75 -14.61 14.57
C GLY A 87 4.18 -13.50 13.70
N SER A 88 3.42 -12.65 14.37
CA SER A 88 2.88 -11.41 13.84
C SER A 88 3.43 -10.21 14.61
N SER A 89 3.51 -9.05 13.96
CA SER A 89 3.85 -7.79 14.63
C SER A 89 2.73 -7.32 15.55
N SER A 90 2.99 -6.28 16.34
CA SER A 90 1.91 -5.43 16.86
C SER A 90 1.19 -4.72 15.70
N TYR A 91 0.07 -4.05 16.00
CA TYR A 91 -0.54 -3.11 15.07
C TYR A 91 0.45 -2.01 14.68
N ILE A 92 0.57 -1.78 13.38
CA ILE A 92 1.38 -0.72 12.79
C ILE A 92 0.41 0.32 12.22
N GLN A 93 0.42 1.52 12.80
CA GLN A 93 -0.42 2.62 12.31
C GLN A 93 0.07 3.09 10.94
N LEU A 94 -0.86 3.17 9.98
CA LEU A 94 -0.63 3.77 8.69
C LEU A 94 -0.75 5.30 8.79
N PRO A 95 0.07 6.08 8.05
CA PRO A 95 -0.04 7.54 8.01
C PRO A 95 -1.22 8.02 7.14
N PHE A 96 -2.03 7.10 6.62
CA PHE A 96 -3.20 7.37 5.78
C PHE A 96 -4.25 6.27 6.01
N SER A 97 -5.49 6.54 5.61
CA SER A 97 -6.53 5.52 5.59
C SER A 97 -6.44 4.70 4.30
N PHE A 98 -6.30 3.38 4.43
CA PHE A 98 -6.23 2.42 3.34
C PHE A 98 -7.62 1.84 3.07
N ASP A 99 -8.12 2.02 1.84
CA ASP A 99 -9.37 1.41 1.38
C ASP A 99 -9.07 -0.01 0.84
N PHE A 100 -9.60 -1.02 1.52
CA PHE A 100 -9.57 -2.40 1.06
C PHE A 100 -11.00 -2.89 0.80
N PHE A 101 -11.36 -2.95 -0.49
CA PHE A 101 -12.69 -3.37 -0.97
C PHE A 101 -13.86 -2.60 -0.32
N GLY A 102 -13.71 -1.29 -0.14
CA GLY A 102 -14.72 -0.40 0.46
C GLY A 102 -14.65 -0.32 1.99
N THR A 103 -13.73 -1.06 2.62
CA THR A 103 -13.50 -0.98 4.06
C THR A 103 -12.24 -0.17 4.35
N GLN A 104 -12.39 0.87 5.16
CA GLN A 104 -11.28 1.72 5.56
C GLN A 104 -10.51 1.11 6.73
N TYR A 105 -9.20 1.00 6.57
CA TYR A 105 -8.26 0.61 7.60
C TYR A 105 -7.25 1.72 7.85
N ASP A 106 -6.76 1.83 9.07
CA ASP A 106 -5.76 2.81 9.47
C ASP A 106 -4.53 2.15 10.10
N SER A 107 -4.56 0.82 10.23
CA SER A 107 -3.47 0.03 10.76
C SER A 107 -3.39 -1.33 10.07
N VAL A 108 -2.22 -1.95 10.17
CA VAL A 108 -1.94 -3.27 9.62
C VAL A 108 -1.15 -4.10 10.62
N ILE A 109 -1.19 -5.40 10.44
CA ILE A 109 -0.34 -6.36 11.14
C ILE A 109 0.43 -7.14 10.07
N ILE A 110 1.75 -7.21 10.23
CA ILE A 110 2.61 -8.02 9.36
C ILE A 110 2.76 -9.39 10.01
N ASN A 111 2.71 -10.46 9.23
CA ASN A 111 3.01 -11.82 9.66
C ASN A 111 4.22 -12.36 8.88
N ASN A 112 5.10 -13.11 9.56
CA ASN A 112 6.34 -13.64 8.98
C ASN A 112 6.13 -14.60 7.80
N ASN A 113 5.01 -15.31 7.76
CA ASN A 113 4.64 -16.19 6.66
C ASN A 113 4.22 -15.43 5.38
N GLY A 114 4.36 -14.09 5.33
CA GLY A 114 4.24 -13.32 4.10
C GLY A 114 2.85 -12.77 3.81
N ASN A 115 2.03 -12.59 4.85
CA ASN A 115 0.74 -11.92 4.76
C ASN A 115 0.69 -10.64 5.62
N ILE A 116 -0.20 -9.74 5.21
CA ILE A 116 -0.60 -8.55 5.96
C ILE A 116 -2.08 -8.68 6.27
N SER A 117 -2.46 -8.60 7.54
CA SER A 117 -3.86 -8.61 7.98
C SER A 117 -4.27 -7.25 8.56
N PHE A 118 -5.58 -6.99 8.61
CA PHE A 118 -6.11 -5.70 9.05
C PHE A 118 -6.83 -5.72 10.40
N LEU A 119 -7.33 -6.89 10.84
CA LEU A 119 -8.22 -6.98 12.01
C LEU A 119 -7.60 -7.69 13.21
N ALA A 120 -6.75 -8.68 12.95
CA ALA A 120 -6.14 -9.51 13.98
C ALA A 120 -4.85 -10.15 13.42
N PRO A 121 -3.88 -10.47 14.29
CA PRO A 121 -2.72 -11.26 13.88
C PRO A 121 -3.17 -12.62 13.33
N TYR A 122 -2.48 -13.09 12.29
CA TYR A 122 -2.74 -14.38 11.68
C TYR A 122 -1.73 -15.39 12.25
N PHE A 123 -2.19 -16.58 12.65
CA PHE A 123 -1.35 -17.58 13.32
C PHE A 123 -1.45 -18.98 12.69
N GLU A 124 -2.16 -19.12 11.57
CA GLU A 124 -2.23 -20.43 10.91
C GLU A 124 -0.91 -20.73 10.20
N PHE A 125 -0.46 -21.97 10.33
CA PHE A 125 0.76 -22.50 9.71
C PHE A 125 0.54 -22.99 8.28
N THR A 126 -0.72 -23.08 7.85
CA THR A 126 -1.12 -23.58 6.53
C THR A 126 -2.03 -22.58 5.86
N ALA A 127 -1.77 -22.34 4.57
CA ALA A 127 -2.55 -21.39 3.80
C ALA A 127 -3.98 -21.89 3.56
N ASN A 128 -4.94 -21.04 3.91
CA ASN A 128 -6.32 -21.20 3.47
C ASN A 128 -6.48 -20.72 2.03
N PRO A 129 -7.37 -21.34 1.24
CA PRO A 129 -7.68 -20.86 -0.09
C PRO A 129 -8.39 -19.50 -0.05
N PHE A 130 -8.09 -18.64 -1.03
CA PHE A 130 -8.81 -17.38 -1.20
C PHE A 130 -10.14 -17.58 -1.94
N PRO A 131 -11.20 -16.81 -1.58
CA PRO A 131 -11.22 -15.83 -0.48
C PRO A 131 -11.28 -16.50 0.90
N ASP A 132 -10.42 -16.07 1.83
CA ASP A 132 -10.49 -16.53 3.22
C ASP A 132 -11.67 -15.82 3.92
N PRO A 133 -12.66 -16.55 4.45
CA PRO A 133 -13.81 -15.95 5.11
C PRO A 133 -13.51 -15.39 6.50
N SER A 134 -12.36 -15.72 7.08
CA SER A 134 -11.99 -15.40 8.46
C SER A 134 -11.13 -14.14 8.57
N TYR A 135 -10.49 -13.73 7.47
CA TYR A 135 -9.54 -12.63 7.46
C TYR A 135 -9.65 -11.74 6.24
N ASN A 136 -9.54 -10.45 6.51
CA ASN A 136 -9.20 -9.47 5.50
C ASN A 136 -7.67 -9.34 5.49
N MET A 137 -7.05 -9.79 4.40
CA MET A 137 -5.60 -9.83 4.27
C MET A 137 -5.12 -9.63 2.82
N ILE A 138 -3.85 -9.23 2.70
CA ILE A 138 -3.07 -9.21 1.47
C ILE A 138 -1.94 -10.23 1.65
N ALA A 139 -1.89 -11.26 0.81
CA ALA A 139 -1.00 -12.41 1.05
C ALA A 139 -0.26 -12.87 -0.22
N PRO A 140 0.60 -12.03 -0.82
CA PRO A 140 1.27 -12.34 -2.08
C PRO A 140 2.29 -13.48 -1.97
N PHE A 141 2.71 -13.83 -0.75
CA PHE A 141 3.71 -14.87 -0.48
C PHE A 141 3.19 -15.99 0.42
N TRP A 142 1.87 -16.04 0.65
CA TRP A 142 1.21 -17.07 1.46
C TRP A 142 0.63 -18.16 0.56
N GLY A 143 1.06 -19.41 0.74
CA GLY A 143 0.65 -20.55 -0.09
C GLY A 143 1.39 -21.83 0.22
#